data_AF-A0A842HC30-F1
#
_entry.id   AF-A0A842HC30-F1
#
_cell.length_a   1.000
_cell.length_b   1.000
_cell.length_c   1.000
_cell.angle_alpha   90.00
_cell.angle_beta   90.00
_cell.angle_gamma   90.00
#
_symmetry.space_group_name_H-M   'P 1'
#
loop_
_entity.id
_entity.type
_entity.pdbx_description
1 polymer ?
#
loop_
_entity_poly.entity_id
_entity_poly.type
_entity_poly.pdbx_seq_one_letter_code
_entity_poly.pdbx_strand_id
1 'polypeptide(L)' 'MSGQMGKDSALLGVVVSKEMKAKIQKVAKKEGRSASNWIRFHIEKLLEQHGAKG' A
#
# COMPACT_ATOMS: atom_id res chain seq x y z
N MET A 1 -5.57 23.59 6.45
CA MET A 1 -4.58 22.97 5.54
C MET A 1 -5.32 21.93 4.71
N SER A 2 -5.83 22.33 3.55
CA SER A 2 -6.62 21.45 2.69
C SER A 2 -5.66 20.63 1.83
N GLY A 3 -5.51 19.35 2.18
CA GLY A 3 -4.62 18.42 1.50
C GLY A 3 -4.99 18.30 0.02
N GLN A 4 -4.07 18.73 -0.82
CA GLN A 4 -4.06 18.55 -2.26
C GLN A 4 -3.94 17.04 -2.55
N MET A 5 -5.07 16.33 -2.56
CA MET A 5 -5.12 14.93 -2.98
C MET A 5 -4.88 14.93 -4.50
N GLY A 6 -3.77 14.32 -4.89
CA GLY A 6 -3.00 14.63 -6.10
C GLY A 6 -3.69 14.30 -7.43
N LYS A 7 -3.41 15.12 -8.43
CA LYS A 7 -3.74 14.88 -9.84
C LYS A 7 -3.09 13.61 -10.42
N ASP A 8 -2.17 12.97 -9.68
CA ASP A 8 -1.40 11.79 -10.09
C ASP A 8 -1.73 10.51 -9.30
N SER A 9 -2.82 10.49 -8.54
CA SER A 9 -3.23 9.29 -7.79
C SER A 9 -4.14 8.39 -8.62
N ALA A 10 -3.75 7.12 -8.80
CA ALA A 10 -4.58 6.08 -9.44
C ALA A 10 -5.02 5.02 -8.43
N LEU A 11 -6.21 4.43 -8.66
CA LEU A 11 -6.71 3.30 -7.87
C LEU A 11 -6.22 1.99 -8.48
N LEU A 12 -5.69 1.10 -7.62
CA LEU A 12 -5.33 -0.26 -7.99
C LEU A 12 -6.28 -1.25 -7.30
N GLY A 13 -7.09 -1.96 -8.09
CA GLY A 13 -7.93 -3.06 -7.62
C GLY A 13 -7.17 -4.37 -7.64
N VAL A 14 -7.05 -5.04 -6.49
CA VAL A 14 -6.43 -6.37 -6.38
C VAL A 14 -7.39 -7.37 -5.75
N VAL A 15 -7.46 -8.57 -6.33
CA VAL A 15 -8.20 -9.70 -5.75
C VAL A 15 -7.20 -10.56 -4.98
N VAL A 16 -7.42 -10.71 -3.67
CA VAL A 16 -6.58 -11.52 -2.79
C VAL A 16 -7.46 -12.46 -1.96
N SER A 17 -6.87 -13.53 -1.44
CA SER A 17 -7.60 -14.44 -0.54
C SER A 17 -8.04 -13.72 0.75
N LYS A 18 -9.13 -14.20 1.36
CA LYS A 18 -9.62 -13.68 2.65
C LYS A 18 -8.54 -13.75 3.73
N GLU A 19 -7.76 -14.83 3.74
CA GLU A 19 -6.66 -15.03 4.68
C GLU A 19 -5.55 -13.99 4.49
N MET A 20 -5.14 -13.73 3.23
CA MET A 20 -4.12 -12.73 2.94
C MET A 20 -4.58 -11.33 3.36
N LYS A 21 -5.84 -10.97 3.09
CA LYS A 21 -6.44 -9.71 3.56
C LYS A 21 -6.35 -9.58 5.08
N ALA A 22 -6.70 -10.63 5.82
CA ALA A 22 -6.64 -10.64 7.28
C ALA A 22 -5.20 -10.48 7.80
N LYS A 23 -4.23 -11.17 7.17
CA LYS A 23 -2.81 -11.03 7.51
C LYS A 23 -2.32 -9.60 7.30
N ILE A 24 -2.61 -9.00 6.15
CA ILE A 24 -2.22 -7.60 5.84
C ILE A 24 -2.82 -6.65 6.88
N GLN A 25 -4.12 -6.77 7.18
CA GLN A 25 -4.79 -5.92 8.17
C GLN A 25 -4.17 -6.04 9.56
N LYS A 26 -3.83 -7.27 9.99
CA LYS A 26 -3.20 -7.53 11.28
C LYS A 26 -1.81 -6.87 11.38
N VAL A 27 -0.98 -7.04 10.36
CA VAL A 27 0.39 -6.48 10.33
C VAL A 27 0.35 -4.96 10.22
N ALA A 28 -0.47 -4.41 9.32
CA ALA A 28 -0.65 -2.97 9.18
C ALA A 28 -1.08 -2.31 10.50
N LYS A 29 -2.04 -2.93 11.22
CA LYS A 29 -2.47 -2.46 12.54
C LYS A 29 -1.34 -2.49 13.57
N LYS A 30 -0.52 -3.55 13.60
CA LYS A 30 0.63 -3.66 14.51
C LYS A 30 1.65 -2.54 14.28
N GLU A 31 1.80 -2.08 13.05
CA GLU A 31 2.69 -0.99 12.66
C GLU A 31 2.05 0.41 12.74
N GLY A 32 0.78 0.52 13.19
CA GLY A 32 0.07 1.79 13.26
C GLY A 32 -0.27 2.40 11.89
N ARG A 33 -0.41 1.57 10.85
CA ARG A 33 -0.68 1.98 9.46
C ARG A 33 -2.04 1.47 8.98
N SER A 34 -2.64 2.16 8.00
CA SER A 34 -3.76 1.60 7.24
C SER A 34 -3.27 0.48 6.32
N ALA A 35 -4.13 -0.48 6.00
CA ALA A 35 -3.79 -1.56 5.08
C ALA A 35 -3.30 -1.02 3.72
N SER A 36 -3.96 -0.01 3.17
CA SER A 36 -3.58 0.61 1.89
C SER A 36 -2.20 1.28 1.95
N ASN A 37 -1.89 2.02 3.02
CA ASN A 37 -0.58 2.65 3.19
C ASN A 37 0.52 1.61 3.41
N TRP A 38 0.21 0.54 4.14
CA TRP A 38 1.13 -0.56 4.35
C TRP A 38 1.45 -1.28 3.03
N ILE A 39 0.43 -1.59 2.21
CA ILE A 39 0.59 -2.19 0.89
C ILE A 39 1.43 -1.28 -0.01
N ARG A 40 1.07 0.02 -0.10
CA ARG A 40 1.79 1.00 -0.91
C ARG A 40 3.28 1.04 -0.56
N PHE A 41 3.61 1.18 0.72
CA PHE A 41 5.01 1.23 1.18
C PHE A 41 5.81 -0.02 0.77
N HIS A 42 5.22 -1.20 0.92
CA HIS A 42 5.90 -2.46 0.57
C HIS A 42 6.04 -2.65 -0.95
N ILE A 43 5.05 -2.20 -1.74
CA ILE A 43 5.16 -2.19 -3.20
C ILE A 43 6.25 -1.21 -3.64
N GLU A 44 6.29 0.01 -3.10
CA GLU A 44 7.35 0.99 -3.40
C GLU A 44 8.74 0.42 -3.10
N LYS A 45 8.92 -0.21 -1.92
CA LYS A 45 10.18 -0.87 -1.55
C LYS A 45 10.56 -2.00 -2.50
N LEU A 46 9.59 -2.80 -2.92
CA LEU A 46 9.82 -3.90 -3.86
C LEU A 46 10.22 -3.36 -5.24
N LEU A 47 9.58 -2.30 -5.72
CA LEU A 47 9.90 -1.66 -7.00
C LEU A 47 11.30 -1.02 -6.98
N GLU A 48 11.67 -0.35 -5.88
CA GLU A 48 13.03 0.18 -5.66
C GLU A 48 14.09 -0.93 -5.78
N GLN A 49 13.83 -2.09 -5.19
CA GLN A 49 14.74 -3.25 -5.26
C GLN A 49 14.88 -3.82 -6.68
N HIS A 50 13.84 -3.71 -7.50
CA HIS A 50 13.85 -4.18 -8.90
C HIS A 50 14.33 -3.10 -9.89
N GLY A 51 14.83 -1.97 -9.40
CA GLY A 51 15.37 -0.90 -10.24
C GLY A 51 14.30 -0.05 -10.95
N ALA A 52 13.03 -0.24 -10.62
CA ALA A 52 11.95 0.62 -11.10
C ALA A 52 11.97 1.93 -10.31
N LYS A 53 12.79 2.89 -10.76
CA LYS A 53 12.69 4.29 -10.34
C LYS A 53 11.59 4.94 -11.17
N GLY A 54 10.52 5.37 -10.50
CA GLY A 54 9.51 6.25 -11.09
C GLY A 54 10.05 7.65 -11.30
#